data_AF-A0A3M0LGE8-F1
#
_entry.id   AF-A0A3M0LGE8-F1
#
_cell.length_a   1.000
_cell.length_b   1.000
_cell.length_c   1.000
_cell.angle_alpha   90.00
_cell.angle_beta   90.00
_cell.angle_gamma   90.00
#
_symmetry.space_group_name_H-M   'P 1'
#
loop_
_entity.id
_entity.type
_entity.pdbx_description
1 polymer ?
#
loop_
_entity_poly.entity_id
_entity_poly.type
_entity_poly.pdbx_seq_one_letter_code
_entity_poly.pdbx_strand_id
1 'polypeptide(L)' 'MHIPEYSQIVSPLYLITRKKNDFHWGPEQQQAFAQIKQEIAHAVALGPVRMGPEVKNVLYSAARSHDLSWSLW' A
#
# COMPACT_ATOMS: atom_id res chain seq x y z
N MET A 1 -5.05 8.92 -7.14
CA MET A 1 -3.98 8.96 -6.12
C MET A 1 -2.65 8.84 -6.85
N HIS A 2 -1.78 9.84 -6.75
CA HIS A 2 -0.47 9.85 -7.42
C HIS A 2 0.61 10.02 -6.35
N ILE A 3 1.45 9.01 -6.19
CA ILE A 3 2.63 9.05 -5.32
C ILE A 3 3.84 9.26 -6.24
N PRO A 4 4.60 10.37 -6.09
CA PRO A 4 5.80 10.58 -6.88
C PRO A 4 6.81 9.47 -6.59
N GLU A 5 7.56 9.08 -7.62
CA GLU A 5 8.66 8.09 -7.50
C GLU A 5 8.24 6.72 -6.93
N TYR A 6 6.95 6.38 -7.01
CA TYR A 6 6.40 5.14 -6.44
C TYR A 6 7.21 3.89 -6.82
N SER A 7 7.62 3.77 -8.08
CA SER A 7 8.44 2.65 -8.56
C SER A 7 9.80 2.54 -7.86
N GLN A 8 10.41 3.66 -7.50
CA GLN A 8 11.69 3.70 -6.80
C GLN A 8 11.49 3.26 -5.34
N ILE A 9 10.44 3.77 -4.68
CA ILE A 9 10.15 3.47 -3.28
C ILE A 9 9.77 1.99 -3.09
N VAL A 10 9.02 1.39 -4.02
CA VAL A 10 8.63 -0.03 -3.93
C VAL A 10 9.72 -1.00 -4.38
N SER A 11 10.76 -0.53 -5.06
CA SER A 11 11.80 -1.41 -5.63
C SER A 11 12.45 -2.35 -4.59
N PRO A 12 12.84 -1.89 -3.39
CA PRO A 12 13.43 -2.76 -2.36
C PRO A 12 12.46 -3.85 -1.88
N LEU A 13 11.15 -3.57 -1.87
CA LEU A 13 10.10 -4.53 -1.51
C LEU A 13 9.78 -5.49 -2.64
N TYR A 14 9.83 -5.02 -3.89
CA TYR A 14 9.57 -5.86 -5.05
C TYR A 14 10.63 -6.96 -5.15
N LEU A 15 11.90 -6.65 -4.91
CA LEU A 15 12.98 -7.64 -4.98
C LEU A 15 12.79 -8.82 -4.02
N ILE A 16 12.28 -8.57 -2.81
CA ILE A 16 12.09 -9.61 -1.77
C ILE A 16 10.75 -10.35 -1.88
N THR A 17 9.81 -9.85 -2.69
CA THR A 17 8.49 -10.49 -2.92
C THR A 17 8.44 -11.30 -4.22
N ARG A 18 9.51 -11.26 -5.04
CA ARG A 18 9.64 -12.08 -6.25
C ARG A 18 9.80 -13.56 -5.93
N LYS A 19 9.18 -14.41 -6.77
CA LYS A 19 9.31 -15.87 -6.69
C LYS A 19 10.78 -16.29 -6.80
N LYS A 20 11.17 -17.33 -6.05
CA LYS A 20 12.53 -17.90 -5.98
C LYS A 20 13.60 -17.00 -5.36
N ASN A 21 13.22 -15.87 -4.74
CA ASN A 21 14.13 -15.10 -3.90
C ASN A 21 13.89 -15.45 -2.44
N ASP A 22 14.97 -15.50 -1.66
CA ASP A 22 14.87 -15.66 -0.22
C ASP A 22 14.39 -14.35 0.42
N PHE A 23 13.36 -14.46 1.24
CA PHE A 23 12.78 -13.32 1.94
C PHE A 23 13.72 -12.87 3.06
N HIS A 24 14.40 -11.75 2.85
CA HIS A 24 15.24 -11.10 3.85
C HIS A 24 14.70 -9.71 4.13
N TRP A 25 14.38 -9.44 5.40
CA TRP A 25 13.86 -8.15 5.82
C TRP A 25 14.97 -7.28 6.39
N GLY A 26 15.59 -6.47 5.54
CA GLY A 26 16.69 -5.59 5.91
C GLY A 26 16.26 -4.15 6.22
N PRO A 27 17.23 -3.29 6.61
CA PRO A 27 16.99 -1.88 6.86
C PRO A 27 16.37 -1.14 5.67
N GLU A 28 16.79 -1.47 4.45
CA GLU A 28 16.27 -0.87 3.21
C GLU A 28 14.79 -1.20 2.99
N GLN A 29 14.38 -2.44 3.24
CA GLN A 29 12.98 -2.87 3.15
C GLN A 29 12.13 -2.19 4.22
N GLN A 30 12.63 -2.12 5.45
CA GLN A 30 11.94 -1.45 6.54
C GLN A 30 11.74 0.04 6.25
N GLN A 31 12.76 0.71 5.72
CA GLN A 31 12.69 2.11 5.33
C GLN A 31 11.70 2.34 4.18
N ALA A 32 11.79 1.54 3.12
CA ALA A 32 10.85 1.60 1.99
C ALA A 32 9.40 1.40 2.46
N PHE A 33 9.17 0.43 3.35
CA PHE A 33 7.83 0.17 3.89
C PHE A 33 7.31 1.33 4.76
N ALA A 34 8.16 1.94 5.58
CA ALA A 34 7.80 3.13 6.35
C ALA A 34 7.45 4.31 5.43
N GLN A 35 8.26 4.53 4.40
CA GLN A 35 8.06 5.60 3.42
C GLN A 35 6.73 5.43 2.66
N ILE A 36 6.38 4.22 2.22
CA ILE A 36 5.09 3.97 1.54
C ILE A 36 3.91 4.28 2.45
N LYS A 37 3.96 3.89 3.73
CA LYS A 37 2.88 4.22 4.68
C LYS A 37 2.71 5.72 4.82
N GLN A 38 3.82 6.46 4.89
CA GLN A 38 3.79 7.92 4.96
C GLN A 38 3.23 8.53 3.67
N GLU A 39 3.73 8.15 2.51
CA GLU A 39 3.25 8.66 1.22
C GLU A 39 1.75 8.37 1.00
N ILE A 40 1.28 7.18 1.40
CA ILE A 40 -0.14 6.85 1.38
C ILE A 40 -0.91 7.77 2.32
N ALA A 41 -0.46 7.98 3.56
CA ALA A 41 -1.13 8.86 4.50
C ALA A 41 -1.20 10.31 4.00
N HIS A 42 -0.13 10.79 3.36
CA HIS A 42 -0.08 12.13 2.76
C HIS A 42 -0.98 12.25 1.53
N ALA A 43 -0.97 11.27 0.63
CA ALA A 43 -1.78 11.30 -0.60
C ALA A 43 -3.27 10.97 -0.35
N VAL A 44 -3.59 10.25 0.74
CA VAL A 44 -4.95 9.97 1.22
C VAL A 44 -5.39 10.99 2.26
N ALA A 45 -4.63 12.07 2.51
CA ALA A 45 -5.12 13.20 3.28
C ALA A 45 -6.33 13.80 2.53
N LEU A 46 -7.51 13.31 2.86
CA LEU A 46 -8.76 13.75 2.28
C LEU A 46 -8.94 15.20 2.71
N GLY A 47 -8.97 16.11 1.73
CA GLY A 47 -9.52 17.44 1.96
C GLY A 47 -10.98 17.33 2.44
N PRO A 48 -11.57 18.42 2.94
CA PRO A 48 -12.97 18.43 3.36
C PRO A 48 -13.86 17.79 2.30
N VAL A 49 -14.69 16.83 2.69
CA VAL A 49 -15.59 16.12 1.77
C VAL A 49 -16.46 17.18 1.07
N ARG A 50 -16.23 17.37 -0.23
CA ARG A 50 -17.04 18.31 -1.03
C ARG A 50 -18.40 17.67 -1.24
N MET A 51 -19.40 18.17 -0.51
CA MET A 51 -20.79 17.79 -0.69
C MET A 51 -21.35 18.62 -1.84
N GLY A 52 -21.45 18.03 -3.03
CA GLY A 52 -22.03 18.68 -4.21
C GLY A 52 -22.77 17.65 -5.07
N PRO A 53 -23.82 18.04 -5.81
CA PRO A 53 -24.62 17.12 -6.65
C PRO A 53 -23.80 16.32 -7.68
N GLU A 54 -22.60 16.79 -8.02
CA GLU A 54 -21.70 16.17 -8.99
C GLU A 54 -20.60 15.30 -8.38
N VAL A 55 -20.44 15.27 -7.04
CA VAL A 55 -19.38 14.50 -6.37
C VAL A 55 -19.87 13.08 -6.08
N LYS A 56 -19.49 12.11 -6.91
CA LYS A 56 -19.74 10.68 -6.68
C LYS A 56 -18.66 10.10 -5.78
N ASN A 57 -18.96 9.94 -4.49
CA ASN A 57 -18.13 9.18 -3.56
C ASN A 57 -18.40 7.68 -3.71
N VAL A 58 -17.35 6.86 -3.75
CA VAL A 58 -17.44 5.39 -3.85
C VAL A 58 -16.76 4.77 -2.63
N LEU A 59 -17.47 3.92 -1.90
CA LEU A 59 -16.97 3.21 -0.73
C LEU A 59 -16.64 1.76 -1.09
N TYR A 60 -15.42 1.32 -0.78
CA TYR A 60 -15.00 -0.07 -0.87
C TYR A 60 -14.91 -0.67 0.54
N SER A 61 -15.47 -1.86 0.74
CA SER A 61 -15.37 -2.60 2.01
C SER A 61 -14.99 -4.05 1.75
N ALA A 62 -14.16 -4.61 2.63
CA ALA A 62 -13.78 -6.01 2.63
C ALA A 62 -13.72 -6.49 4.08
N ALA A 63 -14.33 -7.63 4.37
CA ALA A 63 -14.26 -8.28 5.68
C ALA A 63 -13.23 -9.41 5.61
N ARG A 64 -12.28 -9.44 6.54
CA ARG A 64 -11.36 -10.57 6.72
C ARG A 64 -11.73 -11.25 8.04
N SER A 65 -12.07 -12.53 7.99
CA SER A 65 -12.21 -13.37 9.17
C SER A 65 -10.83 -13.63 9.78
N HIS A 66 -10.72 -13.77 11.10
CA HIS A 66 -9.41 -13.88 11.79
C HIS A 66 -8.68 -15.21 11.51
N ASP A 67 -9.35 -16.13 10.83
CA ASP A 67 -8.94 -17.46 10.40
C ASP A 67 -8.00 -17.36 9.18
N LEU A 68 -6.71 -17.49 9.47
CA LEU A 68 -5.61 -17.52 8.50
C LEU A 68 -5.65 -18.81 7.65
N SER A 69 -6.31 -18.80 6.50
CA SER A 69 -6.01 -19.78 5.43
C SER A 69 -5.15 -19.12 4.35
N TRP A 70 -3.83 -19.28 4.45
CA TRP A 70 -2.94 -19.14 3.30
C TRP A 70 -2.74 -20.54 2.70
N SER A 71 -3.50 -20.89 1.67
CA SER A 71 -3.11 -21.98 0.79
C SER A 71 -2.10 -21.42 -0.21
N LEU A 72 -0.83 -21.79 -0.05
CA LEU A 72 0.22 -21.52 -1.04
C LEU A 72 -0.22 -22.11 -2.39
N TRP A 73 -0.30 -21.26 -3.40
CA TRP A 73 -0.19 -21.63 -4.81
C TRP A 73 1.28 -21.71 -5.22
#